data_AF-A0A0B8NSJ6-F1
#
_entry.id   AF-A0A0B8NSJ6-F1
#
_cell.length_a   1.000
_cell.length_b   1.000
_cell.length_c   1.000
_cell.angle_alpha   90.00
_cell.angle_beta   90.00
_cell.angle_gamma   90.00
#
_symmetry.space_group_name_H-M   'P 1'
#
loop_
_entity.id
_entity.type
_entity.pdbx_description
1 polymer ?
#
loop_
_entity_poly.entity_id
_entity_poly.type
_entity_poly.pdbx_seq_one_letter_code
_entity_poly.pdbx_strand_id
1 'polypeptide(L)'
;MTGMGEYYSYSHLAELASEVSKYAIVNAEQITFTNGSMGALELIFNKVLSNDKKSMLGIGPQFVEAVSEFKVSGGSYSSLNMFDYADEESLFLALQSEIRKQKPTLVYR
;
A
#
# COMPACT_ATOMS: atom_id res chain seq x y z
N MET A 1 -37.88 1.34 10.70
CA MET A 1 -37.03 0.18 11.04
C MET A 1 -36.07 -0.04 9.89
N THR A 2 -34.93 0.66 9.90
CA THR A 2 -33.84 0.45 8.93
C THR A 2 -33.11 -0.82 9.33
N GLY A 3 -33.40 -1.91 8.61
CA GLY A 3 -32.83 -3.23 8.90
C GLY A 3 -31.35 -3.27 8.55
N MET A 4 -30.58 -4.03 9.32
CA MET A 4 -29.15 -4.33 9.07
C MET A 4 -28.86 -4.84 7.64
N GLY A 5 -29.86 -5.20 6.84
CA GLY A 5 -29.71 -5.63 5.45
C GLY A 5 -29.31 -4.53 4.45
N GLU A 6 -29.64 -3.26 4.70
CA GLU A 6 -29.19 -2.15 3.82
C GLU A 6 -27.71 -1.80 4.06
N TYR A 7 -27.21 -2.00 5.29
CA TYR A 7 -25.81 -1.74 5.67
C TYR A 7 -24.81 -2.66 4.96
N TYR A 8 -25.28 -3.80 4.42
CA TYR A 8 -24.47 -4.78 3.70
C TYR A 8 -24.92 -4.97 2.24
N SER A 9 -25.57 -3.96 1.66
CA SER A 9 -25.85 -3.99 0.22
C SER A 9 -24.55 -3.71 -0.57
N TYR A 10 -23.93 -4.77 -1.07
CA TYR A 10 -22.78 -4.68 -1.98
C TYR A 10 -23.10 -3.95 -3.30
N SER A 11 -24.38 -3.68 -3.59
CA SER A 11 -24.80 -2.96 -4.80
C SER A 11 -24.19 -1.55 -4.89
N HIS A 12 -24.12 -0.83 -3.77
CA HIS A 12 -23.57 0.53 -3.75
C HIS A 12 -22.06 0.56 -4.02
N LEU A 13 -21.33 -0.47 -3.56
CA LEU A 13 -19.90 -0.61 -3.87
C LEU A 13 -19.68 -1.01 -5.33
N ALA A 14 -20.55 -1.85 -5.90
CA ALA A 14 -20.49 -2.22 -7.32
C ALA A 14 -20.80 -1.01 -8.22
N GLU A 15 -21.81 -0.21 -7.88
CA GLU A 15 -22.13 1.05 -8.56
C GLU A 15 -20.95 2.03 -8.47
N LEU A 16 -20.38 2.22 -7.28
CA LEU A 16 -19.22 3.09 -7.09
C LEU A 16 -18.00 2.60 -7.87
N ALA A 17 -17.73 1.28 -7.88
CA ALA A 17 -16.65 0.69 -8.67
C ALA A 17 -16.86 0.93 -10.18
N SER A 18 -18.10 0.77 -10.67
CA SER A 18 -18.46 1.04 -12.05
C SER A 18 -18.20 2.51 -12.43
N GLU A 19 -18.55 3.46 -11.57
CA GLU A 19 -18.27 4.88 -11.86
C GLU A 19 -16.77 5.20 -11.79
N VAL A 20 -16.06 4.74 -10.75
CA VAL A 20 -14.61 4.99 -10.60
C VAL A 20 -13.81 4.35 -11.74
N SER A 21 -14.21 3.18 -12.23
CA SER A 21 -13.55 2.47 -13.34
C SER A 21 -13.41 3.34 -14.60
N LYS A 22 -14.42 4.18 -14.89
CA LYS A 22 -14.43 5.10 -16.04
C LYS A 22 -13.35 6.18 -15.95
N TYR A 23 -13.00 6.60 -14.73
CA TYR A 23 -11.99 7.64 -14.48
C TYR A 23 -10.60 7.06 -14.28
N ALA A 24 -10.50 5.92 -13.60
CA ALA A 24 -9.23 5.30 -13.25
C ALA A 24 -8.64 4.42 -14.37
N ILE A 25 -9.40 4.15 -15.44
CA ILE A 25 -8.97 3.33 -16.59
C ILE A 25 -8.54 1.92 -16.12
N VAL A 26 -9.32 1.33 -15.21
CA VAL A 26 -9.19 -0.04 -14.71
C VAL A 26 -10.57 -0.68 -14.63
N ASN A 27 -10.69 -2.00 -14.67
CA ASN A 27 -12.00 -2.65 -14.55
C ASN A 27 -12.56 -2.50 -13.12
N ALA A 28 -13.88 -2.44 -12.98
CA ALA A 28 -14.54 -2.31 -11.67
C ALA A 28 -14.15 -3.43 -10.69
N GLU A 29 -13.96 -4.65 -11.18
CA GLU A 29 -13.49 -5.83 -10.43
C GLU A 29 -12.05 -5.72 -9.90
N GLN A 30 -11.27 -4.75 -10.40
CA GLN A 30 -9.90 -4.48 -9.95
C GLN A 30 -9.86 -3.40 -8.84
N ILE A 31 -11.01 -2.85 -8.45
CA ILE A 31 -11.12 -1.77 -7.46
C ILE A 31 -11.56 -2.35 -6.12
N THR A 32 -10.82 -2.01 -5.06
CA THR A 32 -11.19 -2.29 -3.67
C THR A 32 -11.32 -0.98 -2.91
N PHE A 33 -12.40 -0.83 -2.15
CA PHE A 33 -12.63 0.34 -1.31
C PHE A 33 -12.30 0.05 0.15
N THR A 34 -11.69 1.02 0.81
CA THR A 34 -11.36 0.99 2.24
C THR A 34 -11.70 2.31 2.89
N ASN A 35 -11.73 2.32 4.23
CA ASN A 35 -11.98 3.52 5.01
C ASN A 35 -10.69 4.33 5.14
N GLY A 36 -10.37 5.11 4.11
CA GLY A 36 -9.17 5.95 4.05
C GLY A 36 -7.88 5.17 3.75
N SER A 37 -6.76 5.90 3.72
CA SER A 37 -5.44 5.38 3.36
C SER A 37 -4.90 4.36 4.36
N MET A 38 -5.14 4.56 5.66
CA MET A 38 -4.70 3.60 6.69
C MET A 38 -5.42 2.26 6.58
N GLY A 39 -6.73 2.27 6.30
CA GLY A 39 -7.47 1.03 6.03
C GLY A 39 -6.97 0.29 4.79
N ALA A 40 -6.48 1.02 3.77
CA ALA A 40 -5.85 0.41 2.60
C ALA A 40 -4.50 -0.24 2.97
N LEU A 41 -3.66 0.47 3.72
CA LEU A 41 -2.35 -0.03 4.15
C LEU A 41 -2.48 -1.26 5.05
N GLU A 42 -3.41 -1.24 6.01
CA GLU A 42 -3.70 -2.39 6.87
C GLU A 42 -4.12 -3.61 6.06
N LEU A 43 -4.99 -3.42 5.05
CA LEU A 43 -5.42 -4.51 4.16
C LEU A 43 -4.23 -5.09 3.38
N ILE A 44 -3.35 -4.23 2.84
CA ILE A 44 -2.16 -4.67 2.12
C ILE A 44 -1.23 -5.45 3.06
N PHE A 45 -0.86 -4.88 4.21
CA PHE A 45 0.13 -5.46 5.11
C PHE A 45 -0.32 -6.77 5.75
N ASN A 46 -1.60 -6.86 6.11
CA ASN A 46 -2.12 -8.00 6.86
C ASN A 46 -2.74 -9.08 5.98
N LYS A 47 -3.38 -8.72 4.85
CA LYS A 47 -4.14 -9.68 4.05
C LYS A 47 -3.48 -10.07 2.73
N VAL A 48 -2.73 -9.15 2.12
CA VAL A 48 -2.10 -9.40 0.81
C VAL A 48 -0.70 -10.01 0.98
N LEU A 49 0.06 -9.57 1.98
CA LEU A 49 1.42 -10.04 2.21
C LEU A 49 1.44 -11.29 3.12
N SER A 50 2.12 -12.35 2.67
CA SER A 50 2.31 -13.59 3.43
C SER A 50 2.92 -13.34 4.82
N ASN A 51 2.59 -14.18 5.80
CA ASN A 51 3.06 -14.03 7.18
C ASN A 51 4.55 -14.35 7.39
N ASP A 52 5.20 -15.00 6.42
CA ASP A 52 6.61 -15.35 6.55
C ASP A 52 7.52 -14.20 6.12
N LYS A 53 8.25 -13.63 7.10
CA LYS A 53 9.37 -12.67 6.94
C LYS A 53 9.13 -11.56 5.89
N LYS A 54 8.12 -10.71 6.13
CA LYS A 54 7.84 -9.55 5.28
C LYS A 54 8.84 -8.42 5.52
N SER A 55 9.41 -7.88 4.45
CA SER A 55 10.31 -6.72 4.50
C SER A 55 9.83 -5.59 3.60
N MET A 56 9.98 -4.35 4.08
CA MET A 56 9.62 -3.14 3.35
C MET A 56 10.87 -2.28 3.17
N LEU A 57 11.13 -1.87 1.93
CA LEU A 57 12.16 -0.90 1.57
C LEU A 57 11.49 0.41 1.18
N GLY A 58 11.95 1.54 1.73
CA GLY A 58 11.42 2.84 1.33
C GLY A 58 12.45 3.93 1.10
N ILE A 59 11.97 5.14 0.84
CA ILE A 59 12.77 6.36 0.65
C ILE A 59 12.47 7.34 1.78
N GLY A 60 13.30 7.40 2.81
CA GLY A 60 13.11 8.28 3.97
C GLY A 60 13.54 9.73 3.74
N PRO A 61 13.01 10.68 4.53
CA PRO A 61 12.00 10.50 5.58
C PRO A 61 10.59 10.22 5.01
N GLN A 62 9.87 9.28 5.64
CA GLN A 62 8.54 8.80 5.21
C GLN A 62 7.45 9.09 6.24
N PHE A 63 6.20 8.90 5.82
CA PHE A 63 5.03 8.88 6.70
C PHE A 63 5.17 7.79 7.78
N VAL A 64 5.18 8.21 9.05
CA VAL A 64 5.58 7.37 10.20
C VAL A 64 4.56 6.26 10.48
N GLU A 65 3.29 6.54 10.21
CA GLU A 65 2.16 5.67 10.50
C GLU A 65 2.21 4.39 9.64
N ALA A 66 2.51 4.51 8.34
CA ALA A 66 2.66 3.36 7.46
C ALA A 66 3.80 2.42 7.92
N VAL A 67 4.93 3.00 8.31
CA VAL A 67 6.08 2.24 8.83
C VAL A 67 5.73 1.58 10.17
N SER A 68 4.98 2.27 11.02
CA SER A 68 4.57 1.78 12.33
C SER A 68 3.62 0.59 12.19
N GLU A 69 2.58 0.70 11.35
CA GLU A 69 1.65 -0.40 11.07
C GLU A 69 2.36 -1.60 10.44
N PHE A 70 3.29 -1.37 9.51
CA PHE A 70 4.05 -2.46 8.90
C PHE A 70 4.86 -3.24 9.93
N LYS A 71 5.52 -2.53 10.88
CA LYS A 71 6.25 -3.16 11.98
C LYS A 71 5.33 -3.91 12.93
N VAL A 72 4.17 -3.36 13.27
CA VAL A 72 3.15 -4.02 14.11
C VAL A 72 2.66 -5.31 13.47
N SER A 73 2.54 -5.37 12.14
CA SER A 73 2.21 -6.59 11.40
C SER A 73 3.33 -7.64 11.35
N GLY A 74 4.45 -7.42 12.04
CA GLY A 74 5.61 -8.31 12.09
C GLY A 74 6.64 -8.09 10.99
N GLY A 75 6.54 -7.00 10.23
CA GLY A 75 7.45 -6.67 9.14
C GLY A 75 8.72 -5.93 9.58
N SER A 76 9.79 -6.06 8.79
CA SER A 76 11.02 -5.26 8.96
C SER A 76 11.10 -4.12 7.96
N TYR A 77 11.42 -2.90 8.40
CA TYR A 77 11.55 -1.73 7.53
C TYR A 77 12.99 -1.24 7.41
N SER A 78 13.41 -0.92 6.20
CA SER A 78 14.65 -0.18 5.91
C SER A 78 14.39 0.92 4.88
N SER A 79 15.25 1.93 4.83
CA SER A 79 15.08 3.02 3.86
C SER A 79 16.39 3.62 3.38
N LEU A 80 16.38 4.07 2.14
CA LEU A 80 17.37 5.00 1.62
C LEU A 80 17.04 6.40 2.13
N ASN A 81 18.03 7.16 2.56
CA ASN A 81 17.82 8.55 2.92
C ASN A 81 17.85 9.41 1.65
N MET A 82 16.74 10.09 1.33
CA MET A 82 16.62 10.89 0.10
C MET A 82 17.63 12.03 0.03
N PHE A 83 18.12 12.51 1.17
CA PHE A 83 19.10 13.59 1.25
C PHE A 83 20.53 13.14 0.92
N ASP A 84 20.78 11.84 0.79
CA ASP A 84 22.10 11.31 0.42
C ASP A 84 22.35 11.38 -1.10
N TYR A 85 21.37 11.81 -1.90
CA TYR A 85 21.41 11.80 -3.35
C TYR A 85 21.25 13.21 -3.93
N ALA A 86 21.99 13.50 -5.00
CA ALA A 86 21.99 14.81 -5.65
C ALA A 86 20.70 15.09 -6.44
N ASP A 87 20.05 14.04 -6.95
CA ASP A 87 18.87 14.11 -7.78
C ASP A 87 18.02 12.83 -7.65
N GLU A 88 16.80 12.91 -8.20
CA GLU A 88 15.80 11.85 -8.15
C GLU A 88 16.21 10.61 -8.95
N GLU A 89 16.94 10.79 -10.06
CA GLU A 89 17.39 9.68 -10.91
C GLU A 89 18.41 8.80 -10.17
N SER A 90 19.39 9.43 -9.52
CA SER A 90 20.40 8.77 -8.68
C SER A 90 19.76 8.00 -7.53
N LEU A 91 18.75 8.58 -6.89
CA LEU A 91 17.98 7.94 -5.83
C LEU A 91 17.22 6.70 -6.37
N PHE A 92 16.60 6.77 -7.55
CA PHE A 92 15.93 5.59 -8.12
C PHE A 92 16.88 4.49 -8.53
N LEU A 93 18.04 4.84 -9.08
CA LEU A 93 19.06 3.84 -9.41
C LEU A 93 19.54 3.12 -8.14
N ALA A 94 19.73 3.85 -7.05
CA ALA A 94 20.05 3.26 -5.76
C ALA A 94 18.92 2.40 -5.20
N LEU A 95 17.66 2.86 -5.29
CA LEU A 95 16.49 2.08 -4.88
C LEU A 95 16.40 0.78 -5.66
N GLN A 96 16.54 0.81 -6.99
CA GLN A 96 16.55 -0.38 -7.83
C GLN A 96 17.66 -1.35 -7.46
N SER A 97 18.86 -0.84 -7.15
CA SER A 97 19.99 -1.65 -6.68
C SER A 97 19.65 -2.37 -5.37
N GLU A 98 19.11 -1.65 -4.39
CA GLU A 98 18.73 -2.23 -3.10
C GLU A 98 17.54 -3.21 -3.22
N ILE A 99 16.57 -2.95 -4.10
CA ILE A 99 15.50 -3.91 -4.40
C ILE A 99 16.08 -5.25 -4.91
N ARG A 100 17.06 -5.20 -5.83
CA ARG A 100 17.69 -6.42 -6.37
C ARG A 100 18.47 -7.19 -5.31
N LYS A 101 19.14 -6.47 -4.41
CA LYS A 101 19.98 -7.02 -3.34
C LYS A 101 19.15 -7.62 -2.20
N GLN A 102 18.19 -6.87 -1.68
CA GLN A 102 17.40 -7.25 -0.51
C GLN A 102 16.17 -8.08 -0.86
N LYS A 103 15.66 -7.96 -2.10
CA LYS A 103 14.41 -8.58 -2.57
C LYS A 103 13.26 -8.34 -1.59
N PRO A 104 12.94 -7.07 -1.28
CA PRO A 104 11.93 -6.75 -0.30
C PRO A 104 10.56 -7.23 -0.76
N THR A 105 9.69 -7.56 0.20
CA THR A 105 8.30 -7.93 -0.08
C THR A 105 7.51 -6.73 -0.60
N LEU A 106 7.83 -5.53 -0.10
CA LEU A 106 7.14 -4.30 -0.42
C LEU A 106 8.13 -3.15 -0.63
N VAL A 107 7.80 -2.25 -1.54
CA VAL A 107 8.50 -0.97 -1.73
C VAL A 107 7.52 0.16 -1.43
N TYR A 108 7.91 1.11 -0.57
CA TYR A 108 7.11 2.27 -0.19
C TYR A 108 7.87 3.56 -0.48
N ARG A 109 7.35 4.37 -1.41
CA ARG A 109 7.97 5.59 -1.90
C ARG A 109 7.09 6.79 -1.58
#